data_AF-A0A940ZYR0-F1
#
_entry.id   AF-A0A940ZYR0-F1
#
_cell.length_a   1.000
_cell.length_b   1.000
_cell.length_c   1.000
_cell.angle_alpha   90.00
_cell.angle_beta   90.00
_cell.angle_gamma   90.00
#
_symmetry.space_group_name_H-M   'P 1'
#
loop_
_entity.id
_entity.type
_entity.pdbx_description
1 polymer ?
#
loop_
_entity_poly.entity_id
_entity_poly.type
_entity_poly.pdbx_seq_one_letter_code
_entity_poly.pdbx_strand_id
1 'polypeptide(L)' 'MLVCRIYGADDLRVESVPEPQPGPGEVLLKLGAGGICGSDLHY' A
#
# COMPACT_ATOMS: atom_id res chain seq x y z
N MET A 1 -0.08 6.74 8.42
CA MET A 1 0.94 6.22 7.49
C MET A 1 0.58 6.62 6.07
N LEU A 2 1.56 6.80 5.18
CA LEU A 2 1.30 7.01 3.76
C LEU A 2 1.06 5.67 3.06
N VAL A 3 0.13 5.64 2.12
CA VAL A 3 -0.13 4.52 1.23
C VAL A 3 -0.23 5.01 -0.21
N CYS A 4 0.13 4.15 -1.16
CA CYS A 4 -0.12 4.34 -2.58
C CYS A 4 -1.26 3.39 -2.98
N ARG A 5 -2.39 3.93 -3.44
CA ARG A 5 -3.62 3.16 -3.74
C ARG A 5 -4.10 3.44 -5.15
N ILE A 6 -4.54 2.39 -5.83
CA ILE A 6 -5.13 2.42 -7.17
C ILE A 6 -6.65 2.51 -7.04
N TYR A 7 -7.26 3.46 -7.75
CA TYR A 7 -8.71 3.65 -7.83
C TYR A 7 -9.29 3.31 -9.21
N GLY A 8 -8.42 3.20 -10.23
CA GLY A 8 -8.73 2.81 -11.59
C GLY A 8 -7.58 3.14 -12.54
N ALA A 9 -7.79 2.93 -13.84
CA ALA A 9 -6.81 3.25 -14.87
C ALA A 9 -6.35 4.72 -14.77
N ASP A 10 -5.04 4.92 -14.74
CA ASP A 10 -4.36 6.20 -14.55
C ASP A 10 -4.74 6.97 -13.26
N ASP A 11 -5.39 6.32 -12.29
CA ASP A 11 -5.84 6.92 -11.02
C ASP A 11 -5.11 6.30 -9.81
N LEU A 12 -3.82 6.64 -9.70
CA LEU A 12 -2.97 6.28 -8.58
C LEU A 12 -2.86 7.46 -7.61
N ARG A 13 -3.10 7.22 -6.32
CA ARG A 13 -3.10 8.27 -5.29
C ARG A 13 -2.19 7.90 -4.13
N VAL A 14 -1.46 8.90 -3.64
CA VAL A 14 -0.74 8.82 -2.37
C VAL A 14 -1.57 9.53 -1.31
N GLU A 15 -1.98 8.79 -0.28
CA GLU A 15 -2.86 9.31 0.77
C GLU A 15 -2.37 8.92 2.17
N SER A 16 -2.77 9.72 3.16
CA SER A 16 -2.51 9.42 4.57
C SER A 16 -3.68 8.62 5.14
N VAL A 17 -3.39 7.50 5.78
CA VAL A 17 -4.36 6.64 6.47
C VAL A 17 -3.95 6.42 7.93
N PRO A 18 -4.89 6.04 8.81
CA PRO A 18 -4.56 5.63 10.17
C PRO A 18 -3.56 4.46 10.18
N GLU A 19 -2.76 4.38 11.25
CA GLU A 19 -1.88 3.24 11.45
C GLU A 19 -2.71 2.00 11.83
N PRO A 20 -2.54 0.85 11.14
CA PRO A 20 -3.32 -0.35 11.42
C PRO A 20 -2.87 -0.98 12.74
N GLN A 21 -3.80 -1.66 13.41
CA GLN A 21 -3.52 -2.46 14.60
C GLN A 21 -3.58 -3.94 14.23
N PRO A 22 -2.50 -4.73 14.45
CA PRO A 22 -2.50 -6.14 14.11
C PRO A 22 -3.45 -6.93 15.02
N GLY A 23 -4.19 -7.87 14.44
CA GLY A 23 -5.03 -8.83 15.16
C GLY A 23 -4.25 -10.02 15.74
N PRO A 24 -4.94 -10.97 16.39
CA PRO A 24 -4.31 -12.18 16.89
C PRO A 24 -3.61 -12.98 15.78
N GLY A 25 -2.31 -13.21 15.93
CA GLY A 25 -1.49 -13.95 14.95
C GLY A 25 -0.89 -13.09 13.83
N GLU A 26 -1.17 -11.78 13.80
CA GLU A 26 -0.60 -10.85 12.82
C GLU A 26 0.59 -10.08 13.40
N VAL A 27 1.44 -9.55 12.52
CA VAL A 27 2.56 -8.67 12.88
C VAL A 27 2.52 -7.41 12.04
N LEU A 28 2.81 -6.27 12.66
CA LEU A 28 2.95 -5.00 11.94
C LEU A 28 4.41 -4.81 11.52
N LEU A 29 4.64 -4.63 10.23
CA LEU A 29 5.96 -4.41 9.67
C LEU A 29 6.12 -2.98 9.16
N LYS A 30 7.29 -2.38 9.43
CA LYS A 30 7.74 -1.16 8.77
C LYS A 30 8.58 -1.53 7.55
N LEU A 31 8.06 -1.27 6.36
CA LEU A 31 8.79 -1.54 5.12
C LEU A 31 10.04 -0.65 5.01
N GLY A 32 11.18 -1.26 4.67
CA GLY A 32 12.43 -0.54 4.37
C GLY A 32 12.59 -0.19 2.89
N ALA A 33 12.05 -1.03 1.99
CA ALA A 33 12.04 -0.83 0.55
C ALA A 33 10.90 -1.63 -0.10
N GLY A 34 10.41 -1.17 -1.25
CA GLY A 34 9.44 -1.84 -2.11
C GLY A 34 9.65 -1.41 -3.56
N GLY A 35 9.33 -2.28 -4.52
CA GLY A 35 9.48 -2.03 -5.95
C GLY A 35 8.14 -2.09 -6.68
N ILE A 36 8.15 -1.67 -7.95
CA ILE A 36 7.00 -1.76 -8.85
C ILE A 36 7.20 -2.99 -9.74
N CYS A 37 6.23 -3.87 -9.77
CA CYS A 37 6.17 -4.98 -10.72
C CYS A 37 5.39 -4.56 -11.97
N GLY A 38 5.66 -5.17 -13.13
CA GLY A 38 4.88 -4.90 -14.34
C GLY A 38 3.37 -5.14 -14.16
N SER A 39 2.98 -6.09 -13.29
CA SER A 39 1.59 -6.34 -12.93
C SER A 39 0.88 -5.15 -12.29
N ASP A 40 1.62 -4.23 -11.67
CA ASP A 40 1.06 -3.05 -11.02
C ASP A 40 0.53 -2.03 -12.04
N LEU A 41 0.91 -2.17 -13.32
CA LEU A 41 0.54 -1.28 -14.42
C LEU A 41 -0.69 -1.74 -15.20
N HIS A 42 -1.33 -2.85 -14.80
CA HIS A 42 -2.43 -3.46 -15.56
C HIS A 42 -3.83 -2.94 -15.19
N TYR A 43 -3.94 -2.03 -14.22
CA TYR A 43 -5.22 -1.54 -13.68
C TYR A 43 -5.67 -0.23 -14.29
#